data_AF-A0A444ZI01-F1
#
_entry.id   AF-A0A444ZI01-F1
#
_cell.length_a   1.000
_cell.length_b   1.000
_cell.length_c   1.000
_cell.angle_alpha   90.00
_cell.angle_beta   90.00
_cell.angle_gamma   90.00
#
_symmetry.space_group_name_H-M   'P 1'
#
loop_
_entity.id
_entity.type
_entity.pdbx_description
1 polymer ?
#
loop_
_entity_poly.entity_id
_entity_poly.type
_entity_poly.pdbx_seq_one_letter_code
_entity_poly.pdbx_strand_id
1 'polypeptide(L)' 'MPIVGGSGVFRFCRGYAQAKTHSIDEMVAVVEYDVYVFHY' A
#
# COMPACT_ATOMS: atom_id res chain seq x y z
N MET A 1 4.35 5.06 -1.44
CA MET A 1 3.17 5.62 -2.14
C MET A 1 2.17 6.15 -1.11
N PRO A 2 1.68 7.40 -1.23
CA PRO A 2 0.71 7.95 -0.26
C PRO A 2 -0.70 7.40 -0.46
N ILE A 3 -1.45 7.22 0.62
CA ILE A 3 -2.88 6.84 0.55
C ILE A 3 -3.69 8.11 0.30
N VAL A 4 -4.33 8.18 -0.87
CA VAL A 4 -5.02 9.40 -1.35
C VAL A 4 -6.50 9.42 -0.93
N GLY A 5 -7.06 8.28 -0.51
CA GLY A 5 -8.41 8.18 0.01
C GLY A 5 -8.83 6.73 0.27
N GLY A 6 -9.93 6.56 0.98
CA GLY A 6 -10.48 5.25 1.33
C GLY A 6 -11.98 5.31 1.61
N SER A 7 -12.63 4.16 1.53
CA SER A 7 -14.07 3.97 1.68
C SER A 7 -14.38 2.94 2.77
N GLY A 8 -15.62 2.93 3.26
CA GLY A 8 -16.06 2.00 4.31
C GLY A 8 -15.31 2.23 5.63
N VAL A 9 -14.69 1.17 6.16
CA VAL A 9 -13.90 1.21 7.41
C VAL A 9 -12.70 2.14 7.28
N PHE A 10 -12.18 2.35 6.07
CA PHE A 10 -11.07 3.28 5.81
C PHE A 10 -11.57 4.67 5.38
N ARG A 11 -12.79 5.07 5.75
CA ARG A 11 -13.29 6.41 5.41
C ARG A 11 -12.44 7.48 6.10
N PHE A 12 -12.07 8.51 5.33
CA PHE A 12 -11.16 9.57 5.76
C PHE A 12 -9.75 9.08 6.15
N CYS A 13 -9.34 7.92 5.63
CA CYS A 13 -8.03 7.36 5.95
C CYS A 13 -6.88 8.24 5.48
N ARG A 14 -5.80 8.25 6.27
CA ARG A 14 -4.53 8.91 5.95
C ARG A 14 -3.41 7.94 6.24
N GLY A 15 -2.37 7.94 5.41
CA GLY A 15 -1.25 7.03 5.59
C GLY A 15 -0.40 6.88 4.35
N TYR A 16 0.46 5.87 4.37
CA TYR A 16 1.36 5.57 3.28
C TYR A 16 1.60 4.06 3.16
N ALA A 17 1.87 3.62 1.94
CA ALA A 17 2.33 2.28 1.62
C ALA A 17 3.83 2.32 1.30
N GLN A 18 4.60 1.48 1.97
CA GLN A 18 5.98 1.16 1.59
C GLN A 18 5.95 -0.05 0.68
N ALA A 19 6.69 0.03 -0.44
CA ALA A 19 6.81 -1.06 -1.39
C ALA A 19 8.24 -1.60 -1.29
N LYS A 20 8.38 -2.92 -1.13
CA LYS A 20 9.66 -3.62 -1.17
C LYS A 20 9.58 -4.69 -2.25
N THR A 21 10.49 -4.59 -3.21
CA THR A 21 10.62 -5.61 -4.25
C THR A 21 11.30 -6.84 -3.65
N HIS A 22 10.63 -7.99 -3.66
CA HIS A 22 11.21 -9.26 -3.22
C HIS A 22 11.98 -9.96 -4.33
N SER A 23 11.35 -10.10 -5.49
CA SER A 23 11.96 -10.68 -6.68
C SER A 23 11.43 -10.02 -7.94
N ILE A 24 12.33 -9.85 -8.91
CA ILE A 24 11.99 -9.43 -10.27
C ILE A 24 12.62 -10.45 -11.19
N ASP A 25 11.78 -11.26 -11.82
CA ASP A 25 12.12 -12.07 -12.98
C ASP A 25 11.67 -11.33 -14.25
N GLU A 26 12.19 -11.73 -15.42
CA GLU A 26 11.90 -11.07 -16.71
C GLU A 26 10.42 -10.99 -17.07
N MET A 27 9.57 -11.86 -16.51
CA MET A 27 8.12 -11.88 -16.75
C MET A 27 7.27 -11.50 -15.52
N VAL A 28 7.80 -11.59 -14.30
CA VAL A 28 7.01 -11.43 -13.08
C VAL A 28 7.81 -10.71 -12.00
N ALA A 29 7.19 -9.70 -11.39
CA ALA A 29 7.72 -9.00 -10.23
C ALA A 29 6.81 -9.25 -9.02
N VAL A 30 7.41 -9.69 -7.91
CA VAL A 30 6.72 -9.83 -6.63
C VAL A 30 7.12 -8.66 -5.73
N VAL A 31 6.14 -7.85 -5.36
CA VAL A 31 6.33 -6.66 -4.52
C VAL A 31 5.52 -6.84 -3.24
N GLU A 32 6.21 -6.79 -2.10
CA GLU A 32 5.58 -6.70 -0.79
C GLU A 32 5.17 -5.25 -0.51
N TYR A 33 3.98 -5.09 0.06
CA TYR A 33 3.44 -3.80 0.44
C TYR A 33 3.15 -3.77 1.94
N ASP A 34 3.95 -2.99 2.67
CA ASP A 34 3.67 -2.63 4.05
C ASP A 34 2.79 -1.37 4.06
N VAL A 35 1.51 -1.52 4.39
CA VAL A 35 0.54 -0.42 4.34
C VAL A 35 0.19 0.05 5.76
N TYR A 36 0.52 1.30 6.06
CA TYR A 36 0.20 1.93 7.34
C TYR A 36 -0.95 2.91 7.15
N VAL A 37 -2.09 2.63 7.81
CA VAL A 37 -3.33 3.38 7.66
C VAL A 37 -3.85 3.84 9.00
N PHE A 38 -4.14 5.13 9.13
CA PHE A 38 -4.97 5.67 10.19
C PHE A 38 -6.36 5.98 9.63
N HIS A 39 -7.40 5.49 10.30
CA HIS A 39 -8.81 5.70 9.94
C HIS A 39 -9.68 5.78 11.21
N TYR A 40 -10.92 6.27 11.08
CA TYR A 40 -11.89 6.44 12.17
C TYR A 40 -12.96 5.36 12.18
#